data_AF-A0A914JA22-F1
#
_entry.id   AF-A0A914JA22-F1
#
_cell.length_a   1.000
_cell.length_b   1.000
_cell.length_c   1.000
_cell.angle_alpha   90.00
_cell.angle_beta   90.00
_cell.angle_gamma   90.00
#
_symmetry.space_group_name_H-M   'P 1'
#
loop_
_entity.id
_entity.type
_entity.pdbx_description
1 polymer ?
#
loop_
_entity_poly.entity_id
_entity_poly.type
_entity_poly.pdbx_seq_one_letter_code
_entity_poly.pdbx_strand_id
1 'polypeptide(L)'
;VAVKKQKFTVQGSGKQLRSWLFVDDASDGVRLAAEKGIVGEVYNLGTYYEKNVLDLAHSIQAEVDRQLGREPLPVEFVSIPDRPYNDMRYLIDISKAKQQLGWEPQISFEDGLQKVVESALKPHLAQKMSVAIFGGRGWIGQQVQKLLGHRNIPFKLANTKVGINTTKELGLHYTYVGTGYLFAYDKAHPIGGPGFEDNDLPTFFGNSYSVVKGFADRMVNSLPFLERINARITLPLNFEMNEDRNLLSKIVHYNQIFDIPVVDELNQLCVTHVLCCTGRTHGNGIKTIEYLEGGSDKAFENVRDNLYCPLVLAHLSEQLGLHYTYVGTGYLFAYDKAHPIGGPSFEDNDLPTFFGNSYSVVKGFADRMVNSLPFLERINARITLPLNFEMNEDRNLLSKIVHYNQIFDIPVSITVIDDTFPVLFDLMEKRFGGPLNLVNPEPISLHGILQLYKQIVDPSLHDYEVVGADSEKGRQLLATKGNCALATDKLVKLCPQIRTSSDALRLGFAKLAAVSH
;
A
#
# COMPACT_ATOMS: atom_id res chain seq x y z
N VAL A 1 2.78 26.96 28.75
CA VAL A 1 2.76 28.04 29.76
C VAL A 1 2.32 27.51 31.12
N ALA A 2 1.05 27.11 31.29
CA ALA A 2 0.50 26.61 32.55
C ALA A 2 1.31 25.47 33.20
N VAL A 3 1.63 24.41 32.45
CA VAL A 3 2.43 23.27 32.94
C VAL A 3 3.80 23.70 33.49
N LYS A 4 4.43 24.67 32.83
CA LYS A 4 5.76 25.20 33.14
C LYS A 4 5.73 26.37 34.15
N LYS A 5 4.54 26.75 34.67
CA LYS A 5 4.35 27.90 35.58
C LYS A 5 4.93 29.21 35.02
N GLN A 6 4.77 29.42 33.72
CA GLN A 6 5.22 30.63 33.05
C GLN A 6 4.10 31.68 33.03
N LYS A 7 4.48 32.95 32.83
CA LYS A 7 3.51 34.05 32.69
C LYS A 7 2.74 33.91 31.39
N PHE A 8 1.44 34.19 31.43
CA PHE A 8 0.57 34.20 30.26
C PHE A 8 0.74 35.52 29.50
N THR A 9 0.95 35.43 28.20
CA THR A 9 0.97 36.60 27.35
C THR A 9 -0.46 37.04 27.04
N VAL A 10 -0.78 38.31 27.27
CA VAL A 10 -2.11 38.89 27.02
C VAL A 10 -1.99 40.05 26.05
N GLN A 11 -2.79 40.01 24.99
CA GLN A 11 -2.89 41.10 24.02
C GLN A 11 -3.84 42.19 24.51
N GLY A 12 -3.38 43.44 24.46
CA GLY A 12 -4.15 44.58 24.91
C GLY A 12 -4.55 44.45 26.39
N SER A 13 -5.82 44.74 26.69
CA SER A 13 -6.35 44.68 28.06
C SER A 13 -6.73 43.28 28.55
N GLY A 14 -6.86 42.30 27.65
CA GLY A 14 -7.42 40.98 27.96
C GLY A 14 -8.91 40.95 28.32
N LYS A 15 -9.59 42.10 28.36
CA LYS A 15 -11.03 42.21 28.67
C LYS A 15 -11.95 41.87 27.49
N GLN A 16 -11.37 41.51 26.35
CA GLN A 16 -12.08 41.13 25.14
C GLN A 16 -12.90 39.86 25.40
N LEU A 17 -14.20 39.89 25.10
CA LEU A 17 -15.11 38.76 25.24
C LEU A 17 -15.07 37.87 24.00
N ARG A 18 -15.03 36.56 24.23
CA ARG A 18 -15.04 35.55 23.17
C ARG A 18 -16.03 34.46 23.51
N SER A 19 -16.73 33.97 22.49
CA SER A 19 -17.49 32.72 22.53
C SER A 19 -16.55 31.53 22.36
N TRP A 20 -16.68 30.51 23.22
CA TRP A 20 -15.78 29.35 23.25
C TRP A 20 -16.53 28.07 22.91
N LEU A 21 -16.42 27.60 21.66
CA LEU A 21 -17.04 26.38 21.17
C LEU A 21 -16.05 25.20 21.21
N PHE A 22 -16.50 24.05 21.71
CA PHE A 22 -15.70 22.83 21.68
C PHE A 22 -15.60 22.26 20.24
N VAL A 23 -14.43 21.71 19.89
CA VAL A 23 -14.11 21.34 18.49
C VAL A 23 -15.02 20.24 17.94
N ASP A 24 -15.45 19.30 18.77
CA ASP A 24 -16.35 18.22 18.34
C ASP A 24 -17.75 18.76 18.03
N ASP A 25 -18.25 19.72 18.80
CA ASP A 25 -19.52 20.40 18.52
C ASP A 25 -19.44 21.19 17.20
N ALA A 26 -18.31 21.87 16.96
CA ALA A 26 -18.06 22.56 15.69
C ALA A 26 -18.04 21.58 14.51
N SER A 27 -17.36 20.44 14.66
CA SER A 27 -17.26 19.41 13.63
C SER A 27 -18.63 18.78 13.33
N ASP A 28 -19.43 18.52 14.37
CA ASP A 28 -20.80 18.03 14.21
C ASP A 28 -21.71 19.05 13.50
N GLY A 29 -21.54 20.34 13.81
CA GLY A 29 -22.26 21.41 13.13
C GLY A 29 -21.92 21.50 11.65
N VAL A 30 -20.65 21.35 11.29
CA VAL A 30 -20.20 21.30 9.88
C VAL A 30 -20.77 20.07 9.18
N ARG A 31 -20.72 18.90 9.83
CA ARG A 31 -21.30 17.66 9.31
C ARG A 31 -22.80 17.82 9.03
N LEU A 32 -23.57 18.34 9.98
CA LEU A 32 -25.01 18.57 9.82
C LEU A 32 -25.33 19.62 8.77
N ALA A 33 -24.53 20.68 8.65
CA ALA A 33 -24.68 21.67 7.59
C ALA A 33 -24.43 21.05 6.21
N ALA A 34 -23.48 20.12 6.08
CA ALA A 34 -23.22 19.40 4.82
C ALA A 34 -24.32 18.37 4.48
N GLU A 35 -24.86 17.67 5.48
CA GLU A 35 -25.88 16.63 5.28
C GLU A 35 -27.30 17.19 5.08
N LYS A 36 -27.63 18.29 5.78
CA LYS A 36 -29.01 18.79 5.89
C LYS A 36 -29.15 20.26 5.49
N GLY A 37 -28.06 20.98 5.30
CA GLY A 37 -28.09 22.40 4.97
C GLY A 37 -28.62 22.65 3.56
N ILE A 38 -29.17 23.85 3.37
CA ILE A 38 -29.63 24.31 2.06
C ILE A 38 -28.45 24.91 1.30
N VAL A 39 -28.23 24.47 0.06
CA VAL A 39 -27.13 24.98 -0.78
C VAL A 39 -27.28 26.49 -1.00
N GLY A 40 -26.19 27.23 -0.76
CA GLY A 40 -26.15 28.69 -0.87
C GLY A 40 -26.49 29.44 0.42
N GLU A 41 -26.98 28.74 1.45
CA GLU A 41 -27.26 29.35 2.76
C GLU A 41 -26.01 29.41 3.65
N VAL A 42 -26.04 30.35 4.60
CA VAL A 42 -25.02 30.50 5.64
C VAL A 42 -25.56 30.02 7.00
N TYR A 43 -24.79 29.22 7.71
CA TYR A 43 -25.10 28.73 9.05
C TYR A 43 -24.02 29.14 10.05
N ASN A 44 -24.41 29.79 11.14
CA ASN A 44 -23.51 30.16 12.23
C ASN A 44 -23.38 28.99 13.22
N LEU A 45 -22.15 28.58 13.50
CA LEU A 45 -21.82 27.52 14.47
C LEU A 45 -21.01 28.15 15.62
N GLY A 46 -21.62 28.29 16.79
CA GLY A 46 -21.03 28.96 17.95
C GLY A 46 -21.70 28.57 19.27
N THR A 47 -21.41 29.31 20.34
CA THR A 47 -22.09 29.18 21.63
C THR A 47 -22.47 30.54 22.19
N TYR A 48 -23.51 30.58 23.04
CA TYR A 48 -23.85 31.77 23.82
C TYR A 48 -22.99 31.95 25.07
N TYR A 49 -22.13 30.98 25.40
CA TYR A 49 -21.19 31.10 26.50
C TYR A 49 -20.03 32.02 26.11
N GLU A 50 -19.83 33.10 26.87
CA GLU A 50 -18.74 34.04 26.68
C GLU A 50 -17.84 34.09 27.91
N LYS A 51 -16.53 34.21 27.67
CA LYS A 51 -15.54 34.44 28.72
C LYS A 51 -14.43 35.33 28.17
N ASN A 52 -13.94 36.26 28.97
CA ASN A 52 -12.83 37.11 28.57
C ASN A 52 -11.50 36.35 28.62
N VAL A 53 -10.46 36.90 27.99
CA VAL A 53 -9.16 36.23 27.85
C VAL A 53 -8.46 36.03 29.21
N LEU A 54 -8.61 36.97 30.15
CA LEU A 54 -8.02 36.86 31.49
C LEU A 54 -8.66 35.72 32.29
N ASP A 55 -9.98 35.67 32.34
CA ASP A 55 -10.74 34.63 33.06
C ASP A 55 -10.53 33.25 32.43
N LEU A 56 -10.35 33.19 31.11
CA LEU A 56 -9.94 31.96 30.43
C LEU A 56 -8.57 31.48 30.94
N ALA A 57 -7.57 32.35 31.02
CA ALA A 57 -6.25 31.98 31.50
C ALA A 57 -6.28 31.45 32.94
N HIS A 58 -7.10 32.07 33.81
CA HIS A 58 -7.39 31.56 35.15
C HIS A 58 -8.02 30.18 35.13
N SER A 59 -9.03 29.97 34.28
CA SER A 59 -9.70 28.67 34.13
C SER A 59 -8.72 27.58 33.68
N ILE A 60 -7.85 27.88 32.69
CA ILE A 60 -6.83 26.96 32.19
C ILE A 60 -5.80 26.61 33.28
N GLN A 61 -5.29 27.62 34.01
CA GLN A 61 -4.30 27.38 35.06
C GLN A 61 -4.90 26.50 36.18
N ALA A 62 -6.10 26.82 36.65
CA ALA A 62 -6.80 26.07 37.68
C ALA A 62 -7.03 24.61 37.26
N GLU A 63 -7.46 24.37 36.02
CA GLU A 63 -7.70 23.01 35.52
C GLU A 63 -6.41 22.21 35.35
N VAL A 64 -5.32 22.83 34.88
CA VAL A 64 -4.00 22.20 34.80
C VAL A 64 -3.46 21.84 36.18
N ASP A 65 -3.58 22.74 37.16
CA ASP A 65 -3.15 22.48 38.53
C ASP A 65 -3.97 21.35 39.17
N ARG A 66 -5.29 21.35 38.94
CA ARG A 66 -6.19 20.28 39.38
C ARG A 66 -5.78 18.91 38.83
N GLN A 67 -5.56 18.80 37.51
CA GLN A 67 -5.19 17.53 36.88
C GLN A 67 -3.78 17.05 37.22
N LEU A 68 -2.86 17.97 37.56
CA LEU A 68 -1.50 17.64 37.99
C LEU A 68 -1.35 17.46 39.50
N GLY A 69 -2.43 17.59 40.28
CA GLY A 69 -2.41 17.48 41.75
C GLY A 69 -1.58 18.57 42.44
N ARG A 70 -1.63 19.80 41.91
CA ARG A 70 -0.85 20.95 42.40
C ARG A 70 -1.75 21.92 43.14
N GLU A 71 -1.17 22.64 44.09
CA GLU A 71 -1.83 23.79 44.72
C GLU A 71 -2.14 24.88 43.69
N PRO A 72 -3.33 25.52 43.75
CA PRO A 72 -3.71 26.59 42.83
C PRO A 72 -2.69 27.72 42.83
N LEU A 73 -2.16 28.06 41.66
CA LEU A 73 -1.21 29.17 41.52
C LEU A 73 -1.91 30.45 41.01
N PRO A 74 -1.49 31.62 41.51
CA PRO A 74 -1.93 32.88 40.92
C PRO A 74 -1.41 32.98 39.49
N VAL A 75 -2.28 33.37 38.57
CA VAL A 75 -1.90 33.61 37.17
C VAL A 75 -1.20 34.95 37.07
N GLU A 76 0.00 34.94 36.51
CA GLU A 76 0.74 36.16 36.16
C GLU A 76 0.66 36.43 34.66
N PHE A 77 0.59 37.72 34.31
CA PHE A 77 0.42 38.17 32.93
C PHE A 77 1.60 39.01 32.44
N VAL A 78 1.91 38.90 31.15
CA VAL A 78 2.78 39.81 30.40
C VAL A 78 1.92 40.46 29.32
N SER A 79 1.72 41.77 29.42
CA SER A 79 0.95 42.52 28.43
C SER A 79 1.80 42.78 27.18
N ILE A 80 1.21 42.58 26.01
CA ILE A 80 1.77 42.98 24.72
C ILE A 80 0.78 43.93 24.01
N PRO A 81 1.27 44.83 23.13
CA PRO A 81 0.42 45.77 22.42
C PRO A 81 -0.75 45.07 21.72
N ASP A 82 -1.90 45.74 21.71
CA ASP A 82 -3.08 45.22 21.04
C ASP A 82 -2.88 45.22 19.52
N ARG A 83 -3.57 44.31 18.84
CA ARG A 83 -3.55 44.26 17.38
C ARG A 83 -4.43 45.39 16.85
N PRO A 84 -4.03 46.10 15.77
CA PRO A 84 -4.91 47.04 15.10
C PRO A 84 -6.25 46.37 14.76
N TYR A 85 -7.36 47.05 15.06
CA TYR A 85 -8.73 46.59 14.80
C TYR A 85 -9.17 45.33 15.57
N ASN A 86 -8.56 45.04 16.73
CA ASN A 86 -9.03 43.93 17.57
C ASN A 86 -10.40 44.26 18.19
N ASP A 87 -11.40 43.42 17.91
CA ASP A 87 -12.77 43.65 18.36
C ASP A 87 -12.95 43.23 19.83
N MET A 88 -13.86 43.91 20.50
CA MET A 88 -14.14 43.72 21.92
C MET A 88 -15.02 42.48 22.19
N ARG A 89 -15.81 42.02 21.22
CA ARG A 89 -16.73 40.89 21.42
C ARG A 89 -17.03 40.12 20.14
N TYR A 90 -16.97 38.79 20.21
CA TYR A 90 -17.42 37.90 19.15
C TYR A 90 -18.53 36.99 19.66
N LEU A 91 -19.76 37.33 19.30
CA LEU A 91 -20.96 36.53 19.57
C LEU A 91 -21.78 36.42 18.29
N ILE A 92 -22.15 35.20 17.94
CA ILE A 92 -22.93 34.89 16.73
C ILE A 92 -24.24 34.23 17.13
N ASP A 93 -25.32 34.58 16.42
CA ASP A 93 -26.63 33.95 16.62
C ASP A 93 -26.68 32.60 15.91
N ILE A 94 -26.94 31.53 16.68
CA ILE A 94 -27.03 30.15 16.22
C ILE A 94 -28.47 29.66 16.03
N SER A 95 -29.47 30.54 16.19
CA SER A 95 -30.90 30.21 16.09
C SER A 95 -31.26 29.47 14.81
N LYS A 96 -30.70 29.90 13.67
CA LYS A 96 -30.90 29.25 12.36
C LYS A 96 -30.37 27.82 12.32
N ALA A 97 -29.15 27.59 12.83
CA ALA A 97 -28.56 26.25 12.86
C ALA A 97 -29.38 25.31 13.74
N LYS A 98 -29.86 25.81 14.90
CA LYS A 98 -30.75 25.06 15.79
C LYS A 98 -32.08 24.70 15.13
N GLN A 99 -32.72 25.64 14.46
CA GLN A 99 -34.04 25.42 13.85
C GLN A 99 -33.98 24.54 12.59
N GLN A 100 -33.00 24.76 11.72
CA GLN A 100 -32.96 24.12 10.39
C GLN A 100 -32.13 22.83 10.37
N LEU A 101 -31.04 22.77 11.15
CA LEU A 101 -30.14 21.61 11.19
C LEU A 101 -30.42 20.71 12.40
N GLY A 102 -31.11 21.23 13.42
CA GLY A 102 -31.25 20.58 14.72
C GLY A 102 -29.94 20.59 15.52
N TRP A 103 -29.01 21.50 15.20
CA TRP A 103 -27.69 21.57 15.84
C TRP A 103 -27.66 22.60 16.96
N GLU A 104 -27.10 22.21 18.10
CA GLU A 104 -26.71 23.11 19.19
C GLU A 104 -25.49 22.51 19.93
N PRO A 105 -24.60 23.34 20.51
CA PRO A 105 -23.44 22.84 21.24
C PRO A 105 -23.88 21.98 22.43
N GLN A 106 -23.30 20.78 22.55
CA GLN A 106 -23.64 19.82 23.61
C GLN A 106 -22.64 19.86 24.78
N ILE A 107 -21.41 20.28 24.53
CA ILE A 107 -20.34 20.23 25.54
C ILE A 107 -20.24 21.59 26.23
N SER A 108 -20.34 21.56 27.57
CA SER A 108 -20.16 22.76 28.39
C SER A 108 -18.72 23.28 28.31
N PHE A 109 -18.50 24.55 28.65
CA PHE A 109 -17.15 25.11 28.66
C PHE A 109 -16.23 24.35 29.62
N GLU A 110 -16.73 24.00 30.80
CA GLU A 110 -16.00 23.31 31.85
C GLU A 110 -15.62 21.88 31.43
N ASP A 111 -16.55 21.11 30.87
CA ASP A 111 -16.28 19.76 30.36
C ASP A 111 -15.31 19.79 29.17
N GLY A 112 -15.50 20.75 28.26
CA GLY A 112 -14.62 20.94 27.11
C GLY A 112 -13.20 21.30 27.54
N LEU A 113 -13.05 22.22 28.49
CA LEU A 113 -11.75 22.62 29.05
C LEU A 113 -11.05 21.45 29.73
N GLN A 114 -11.77 20.66 30.53
CA GLN A 114 -11.22 19.45 31.16
C GLN A 114 -10.63 18.50 30.11
N LYS A 115 -11.39 18.20 29.05
CA LYS A 115 -10.95 17.32 27.95
C LYS A 115 -9.73 17.88 27.22
N VAL A 116 -9.72 19.18 26.93
CA VAL A 116 -8.59 19.85 26.25
C VAL A 116 -7.32 19.76 27.10
N VAL A 117 -7.41 20.05 28.40
CA VAL A 117 -6.26 19.98 29.32
C VAL A 117 -5.78 18.54 29.46
N GLU A 118 -6.69 17.57 29.63
CA GLU A 118 -6.34 16.16 29.73
C GLU A 118 -5.58 15.68 28.49
N SER A 119 -6.08 16.05 27.30
CA SER A 119 -5.42 15.77 26.04
C SER A 119 -4.03 16.39 25.98
N ALA A 120 -3.90 17.68 26.29
CA ALA A 120 -2.62 18.40 26.25
C ALA A 120 -1.57 17.90 27.26
N LEU A 121 -2.00 17.30 28.37
CA LEU A 121 -1.11 16.70 29.38
C LEU A 121 -0.67 15.28 29.00
N LYS A 122 -1.44 14.58 28.15
CA LYS A 122 -1.02 13.27 27.64
C LYS A 122 0.12 13.45 26.63
N PRO A 123 1.21 12.67 26.72
CA PRO A 123 2.25 12.70 25.70
C PRO A 123 1.67 12.21 24.37
N HIS A 124 1.42 13.14 23.44
CA HIS A 124 1.14 12.79 22.07
C HIS A 124 2.44 12.38 21.39
N LEU A 125 2.67 11.08 21.20
CA LEU A 125 3.53 10.64 20.12
C LEU A 125 2.88 11.19 18.84
N ALA A 126 3.55 12.10 18.15
CA ALA A 126 3.11 12.51 16.82
C ALA A 126 3.07 11.25 15.96
N GLN A 127 1.88 10.65 15.84
CA GLN A 127 1.71 9.36 15.19
C GLN A 127 1.73 9.63 13.69
N LYS A 128 2.94 9.66 13.14
CA LYS A 128 3.23 10.09 11.75
C LYS A 128 2.69 9.10 10.71
N MET A 129 2.46 7.86 11.11
CA MET A 129 2.06 6.78 10.22
C MET A 129 1.08 5.82 10.92
N SER A 130 0.03 5.46 10.18
CA SER A 130 -0.94 4.42 10.47
C SER A 130 -1.23 3.69 9.15
N VAL A 131 -1.24 2.36 9.16
CA VAL A 131 -1.14 1.55 7.94
C VAL A 131 -2.37 0.65 7.75
N ALA A 132 -3.01 0.70 6.58
CA ALA A 132 -3.93 -0.34 6.13
C ALA A 132 -3.14 -1.42 5.38
N ILE A 133 -3.23 -2.68 5.83
CA ILE A 133 -2.52 -3.81 5.22
C ILE A 133 -3.49 -4.63 4.38
N PHE A 134 -3.28 -4.62 3.06
CA PHE A 134 -3.93 -5.55 2.15
C PHE A 134 -3.06 -6.79 1.98
N GLY A 135 -3.65 -7.98 2.08
CA GLY A 135 -2.91 -9.25 2.02
C GLY A 135 -2.26 -9.66 3.34
N GLY A 136 -2.72 -9.13 4.49
CA GLY A 136 -2.17 -9.44 5.82
C GLY A 136 -2.16 -10.93 6.20
N ARG A 137 -3.02 -11.77 5.59
CA ARG A 137 -3.02 -13.23 5.82
C ARG A 137 -1.89 -13.97 5.10
N GLY A 138 -1.24 -13.36 4.11
CA GLY A 138 -0.08 -13.94 3.45
C GLY A 138 1.15 -13.87 4.36
N TRP A 139 2.14 -14.73 4.11
CA TRP A 139 3.34 -14.81 4.95
C TRP A 139 4.07 -13.45 5.09
N ILE A 140 4.32 -12.75 3.98
CA ILE A 140 4.89 -11.40 4.03
C ILE A 140 4.00 -10.42 4.82
N GLY A 141 2.68 -10.51 4.66
CA GLY A 141 1.72 -9.72 5.42
C GLY A 141 1.79 -9.99 6.93
N GLN A 142 2.03 -11.23 7.35
CA GLN A 142 2.23 -11.60 8.76
C GLN A 142 3.55 -11.05 9.31
N GLN A 143 4.63 -11.14 8.53
CA GLN A 143 5.92 -10.56 8.93
C GLN A 143 5.84 -9.04 9.06
N VAL A 144 5.15 -8.35 8.14
CA VAL A 144 4.86 -6.91 8.23
C VAL A 144 4.13 -6.56 9.52
N GLN A 145 3.06 -7.29 9.87
CA GLN A 145 2.32 -7.04 11.11
C GLN A 145 3.20 -7.16 12.35
N LYS A 146 4.03 -8.21 12.41
CA LYS A 146 4.97 -8.43 13.50
C LYS A 146 5.95 -7.26 13.65
N LEU A 147 6.57 -6.84 12.55
CA LEU A 147 7.55 -5.76 12.56
C LEU A 147 6.94 -4.38 12.83
N LEU A 148 5.75 -4.08 12.32
CA LEU A 148 5.01 -2.86 12.66
C LEU A 148 4.64 -2.84 14.16
N GLY A 149 4.22 -3.98 14.70
CA GLY A 149 3.94 -4.15 16.13
C GLY A 149 5.17 -3.90 17.00
N HIS A 150 6.33 -4.45 16.64
CA HIS A 150 7.60 -4.18 17.35
C HIS A 150 8.00 -2.70 17.36
N ARG A 151 7.60 -1.95 16.33
CA ARG A 151 7.85 -0.50 16.23
C ARG A 151 6.73 0.37 16.80
N ASN A 152 5.69 -0.21 17.38
CA ASN A 152 4.49 0.49 17.86
C ASN A 152 3.83 1.37 16.77
N ILE A 153 3.89 0.95 15.50
CA ILE A 153 3.21 1.62 14.39
C ILE A 153 1.79 1.04 14.28
N PRO A 154 0.73 1.85 14.42
CA PRO A 154 -0.64 1.35 14.30
C PRO A 154 -0.91 0.78 12.91
N PHE A 155 -1.54 -0.37 12.86
CA PHE A 155 -2.01 -0.94 11.61
C PHE A 155 -3.38 -1.57 11.77
N LYS A 156 -4.10 -1.65 10.66
CA LYS A 156 -5.37 -2.36 10.53
C LYS A 156 -5.32 -3.27 9.30
N LEU A 157 -5.94 -4.44 9.41
CA LEU A 157 -6.04 -5.36 8.28
C LEU A 157 -7.26 -5.02 7.45
N ALA A 158 -7.09 -4.91 6.13
CA ALA A 158 -8.21 -4.77 5.22
C ALA A 158 -8.96 -6.11 5.11
N ASN A 159 -10.29 -6.04 5.18
CA ASN A 159 -11.20 -7.17 5.06
C ASN A 159 -11.69 -7.35 3.63
N THR A 160 -11.79 -6.27 2.87
CA THR A 160 -12.23 -6.31 1.47
C THR A 160 -11.17 -6.96 0.58
N LYS A 161 -11.63 -7.80 -0.35
CA LYS A 161 -10.79 -8.27 -1.46
C LYS A 161 -11.16 -7.48 -2.71
N VAL A 162 -10.21 -6.66 -3.13
CA VAL A 162 -10.24 -5.92 -4.40
C VAL A 162 -10.53 -6.91 -5.55
N GLY A 163 -11.55 -6.60 -6.37
CA GLY A 163 -11.99 -7.45 -7.47
C GLY A 163 -12.80 -8.70 -7.09
N ILE A 164 -13.24 -8.85 -5.82
CA ILE A 164 -14.18 -9.91 -5.38
C ILE A 164 -15.38 -9.32 -4.63
N ASN A 165 -15.13 -8.44 -3.67
CA ASN A 165 -16.17 -7.86 -2.81
C ASN A 165 -16.93 -6.70 -3.47
N THR A 166 -16.59 -6.32 -4.69
CA THR A 166 -16.86 -4.98 -5.24
C THR A 166 -18.08 -4.91 -6.15
N THR A 167 -19.03 -5.82 -5.99
CA THR A 167 -20.13 -5.91 -6.94
C THR A 167 -21.46 -6.22 -6.32
N LYS A 168 -22.20 -5.14 -6.06
CA LYS A 168 -23.65 -5.18 -6.22
C LYS A 168 -24.36 -3.84 -6.48
N GLU A 169 -23.72 -2.66 -6.40
CA GLU A 169 -24.52 -1.43 -6.17
C GLU A 169 -24.36 -0.23 -7.13
N LEU A 170 -23.63 -0.33 -8.25
CA LEU A 170 -23.63 0.76 -9.23
C LEU A 170 -24.27 0.33 -10.56
N GLY A 171 -25.48 0.83 -10.81
CA GLY A 171 -26.19 0.74 -12.09
C GLY A 171 -25.55 1.63 -13.16
N LEU A 172 -24.31 1.33 -13.53
CA LEU A 172 -23.61 1.95 -14.65
C LEU A 172 -23.45 0.93 -15.78
N HIS A 173 -23.89 1.31 -16.99
CA HIS A 173 -23.71 0.52 -18.20
C HIS A 173 -22.27 0.67 -18.76
N TYR A 174 -21.51 -0.43 -18.80
CA TYR A 174 -20.13 -0.47 -19.31
C TYR A 174 -20.05 -1.23 -20.64
N THR A 175 -19.60 -0.57 -21.72
CA THR A 175 -19.38 -1.23 -23.03
C THR A 175 -17.90 -1.27 -23.38
N TYR A 176 -17.34 -2.48 -23.46
CA TYR A 176 -16.00 -2.72 -23.98
C TYR A 176 -16.08 -3.28 -25.39
N VAL A 177 -15.30 -2.72 -26.30
CA VAL A 177 -15.18 -3.22 -27.67
C VAL A 177 -13.83 -3.92 -27.82
N GLY A 178 -13.89 -5.25 -27.77
CA GLY A 178 -12.76 -6.17 -27.91
C GLY A 178 -12.57 -6.64 -29.35
N THR A 179 -11.60 -7.53 -29.57
CA THR A 179 -11.34 -8.11 -30.88
C THR A 179 -11.59 -9.62 -30.88
N GLY A 180 -12.05 -10.18 -32.00
CA GLY A 180 -12.18 -11.62 -32.20
C GLY A 180 -10.86 -12.37 -32.44
N TYR A 181 -9.71 -11.68 -32.62
CA TYR A 181 -8.39 -12.29 -32.83
C TYR A 181 -7.77 -12.90 -31.57
N LEU A 182 -8.62 -13.43 -30.70
CA LEU A 182 -8.31 -13.95 -29.38
C LEU A 182 -8.45 -15.46 -29.30
N PHE A 183 -8.87 -16.10 -30.38
CA PHE A 183 -9.17 -17.51 -30.43
C PHE A 183 -8.31 -18.23 -31.47
N ALA A 184 -7.84 -19.41 -31.08
CA ALA A 184 -7.16 -20.36 -31.94
C ALA A 184 -7.96 -21.65 -31.95
N TYR A 185 -8.03 -22.29 -33.12
CA TYR A 185 -8.73 -23.55 -33.31
C TYR A 185 -8.31 -24.58 -32.27
N ASP A 186 -9.30 -25.29 -31.72
CA ASP A 186 -9.11 -26.32 -30.71
C ASP A 186 -10.00 -27.53 -31.00
N LYS A 187 -10.07 -28.47 -30.06
CA LYS A 187 -10.86 -29.70 -30.23
C LYS A 187 -12.36 -29.45 -30.30
N ALA A 188 -12.87 -28.42 -29.62
CA ALA A 188 -14.27 -28.01 -29.66
C ALA A 188 -14.57 -27.14 -30.89
N HIS A 189 -13.57 -26.40 -31.37
CA HIS A 189 -13.66 -25.46 -32.49
C HIS A 189 -12.63 -25.81 -33.60
N PRO A 190 -12.80 -26.92 -34.33
CA PRO A 190 -11.88 -27.31 -35.39
C PRO A 190 -12.07 -26.48 -36.66
N ILE A 191 -11.08 -26.49 -37.55
CA ILE A 191 -11.18 -25.84 -38.87
C ILE A 191 -12.36 -26.44 -39.65
N GLY A 192 -13.31 -25.59 -40.06
CA GLY A 192 -14.54 -26.01 -40.75
C GLY A 192 -15.66 -26.52 -39.82
N GLY A 193 -15.42 -26.52 -38.50
CA GLY A 193 -16.42 -26.81 -37.46
C GLY A 193 -17.13 -25.55 -36.95
N PRO A 194 -17.90 -25.67 -35.83
CA PRO A 194 -18.55 -24.53 -35.21
C PRO A 194 -17.53 -23.49 -34.73
N GLY A 195 -17.89 -22.21 -34.83
CA GLY A 195 -17.10 -21.09 -34.32
C GLY A 195 -17.25 -20.92 -32.82
N PHE A 196 -16.46 -20.01 -32.24
CA PHE A 196 -16.47 -19.68 -30.81
C PHE A 196 -17.75 -18.92 -30.42
N GLU A 197 -18.36 -19.30 -29.30
CA GLU A 197 -19.54 -18.71 -28.70
C GLU A 197 -19.20 -17.50 -27.79
N ASP A 198 -20.21 -16.71 -27.41
CA ASP A 198 -20.04 -15.50 -26.61
C ASP A 198 -19.37 -15.76 -25.25
N ASN A 199 -19.65 -16.92 -24.65
CA ASN A 199 -19.09 -17.33 -23.37
C ASN A 199 -17.71 -18.00 -23.48
N ASP A 200 -17.21 -18.24 -24.70
CA ASP A 200 -15.90 -18.83 -24.86
C ASP A 200 -14.79 -17.88 -24.40
N LEU A 201 -13.79 -18.48 -23.77
CA LEU A 201 -12.64 -17.76 -23.23
C LEU A 201 -11.55 -17.71 -24.29
N PRO A 202 -10.86 -16.56 -24.47
CA PRO A 202 -9.73 -16.43 -25.38
C PRO A 202 -8.77 -17.61 -25.31
N THR A 203 -8.47 -18.25 -26.45
CA THR A 203 -7.56 -19.41 -26.55
C THR A 203 -6.23 -19.10 -27.24
N PHE A 204 -6.09 -17.94 -27.89
CA PHE A 204 -4.90 -17.56 -28.65
C PHE A 204 -3.99 -16.57 -27.92
N PHE A 205 -2.83 -17.05 -27.48
CA PHE A 205 -1.81 -16.27 -26.76
C PHE A 205 -0.46 -16.23 -27.52
N GLY A 206 -0.48 -16.44 -28.83
CA GLY A 206 0.72 -16.59 -29.65
C GLY A 206 1.50 -15.29 -29.92
N ASN A 207 0.96 -14.12 -29.60
CA ASN A 207 1.66 -12.84 -29.72
C ASN A 207 1.21 -11.84 -28.63
N SER A 208 2.02 -10.81 -28.39
CA SER A 208 1.76 -9.81 -27.35
C SER A 208 0.42 -9.08 -27.52
N TYR A 209 -0.04 -8.87 -28.75
CA TYR A 209 -1.32 -8.24 -29.03
C TYR A 209 -2.51 -9.10 -28.58
N SER A 210 -2.54 -10.39 -28.95
CA SER A 210 -3.60 -11.32 -28.57
C SER A 210 -3.58 -11.62 -27.08
N VAL A 211 -2.41 -11.61 -26.46
CA VAL A 211 -2.23 -11.72 -25.01
C VAL A 211 -2.89 -10.53 -24.29
N VAL A 212 -2.53 -9.30 -24.65
CA VAL A 212 -3.09 -8.08 -24.01
C VAL A 212 -4.59 -7.98 -24.23
N LYS A 213 -5.07 -8.21 -25.46
CA LYS A 213 -6.50 -8.13 -25.79
C LYS A 213 -7.29 -9.28 -25.17
N GLY A 214 -6.72 -10.47 -25.07
CA GLY A 214 -7.30 -11.63 -24.40
C GLY A 214 -7.44 -11.39 -22.91
N PHE A 215 -6.45 -10.74 -22.29
CA PHE A 215 -6.52 -10.31 -20.90
C PHE A 215 -7.58 -9.25 -20.67
N ALA A 216 -7.63 -8.21 -21.52
CA ALA A 216 -8.64 -7.16 -21.41
C ALA A 216 -10.07 -7.72 -21.59
N ASP A 217 -10.28 -8.61 -22.57
CA ASP A 217 -11.55 -9.29 -22.80
C ASP A 217 -11.99 -10.14 -21.59
N ARG A 218 -11.07 -10.92 -21.01
CA ARG A 218 -11.35 -11.70 -19.80
C ARG A 218 -11.63 -10.82 -18.59
N MET A 219 -10.84 -9.75 -18.39
CA MET A 219 -11.02 -8.82 -17.29
C MET A 219 -12.42 -8.24 -17.35
N VAL A 220 -12.81 -7.69 -18.50
CA VAL A 220 -14.16 -7.17 -18.76
C VAL A 220 -15.25 -8.20 -18.49
N ASN A 221 -15.10 -9.43 -18.99
CA ASN A 221 -16.05 -10.53 -18.78
C ASN A 221 -16.05 -11.08 -17.35
N SER A 222 -15.10 -10.67 -16.52
CA SER A 222 -15.04 -11.01 -15.10
C SER A 222 -15.47 -9.87 -14.18
N LEU A 223 -15.61 -8.64 -14.71
CA LEU A 223 -16.11 -7.48 -13.96
C LEU A 223 -17.60 -7.67 -13.64
N PRO A 224 -18.00 -7.82 -12.36
CA PRO A 224 -19.34 -8.32 -12.02
C PRO A 224 -20.49 -7.28 -12.14
N PHE A 225 -20.38 -6.30 -13.04
CA PHE A 225 -21.46 -5.35 -13.34
C PHE A 225 -22.64 -6.07 -14.02
N LEU A 226 -23.86 -5.87 -13.51
CA LEU A 226 -25.11 -6.41 -14.07
C LEU A 226 -25.46 -5.81 -15.45
N GLU A 227 -24.80 -4.72 -15.84
CA GLU A 227 -25.10 -3.93 -17.04
C GLU A 227 -23.84 -3.74 -17.90
N ARG A 228 -23.25 -4.84 -18.39
CA ARG A 228 -22.06 -4.78 -19.26
C ARG A 228 -22.36 -5.30 -20.66
N ILE A 229 -21.75 -4.67 -21.66
CA ILE A 229 -21.73 -5.15 -23.05
C ILE A 229 -20.26 -5.36 -23.42
N ASN A 230 -19.85 -6.61 -23.63
CA ASN A 230 -18.57 -6.91 -24.27
C ASN A 230 -18.84 -7.26 -25.72
N ALA A 231 -18.49 -6.36 -26.64
CA ALA A 231 -18.62 -6.57 -28.07
C ALA A 231 -17.28 -6.98 -28.66
N ARG A 232 -17.16 -8.23 -29.11
CA ARG A 232 -15.96 -8.71 -29.84
C ARG A 232 -16.16 -8.50 -31.33
N ILE A 233 -15.33 -7.64 -31.93
CA ILE A 233 -15.40 -7.35 -33.37
C ILE A 233 -14.28 -8.04 -34.15
N THR A 234 -14.62 -8.56 -35.32
CA THR A 234 -13.68 -9.03 -36.36
C THR A 234 -13.54 -7.98 -37.45
N LEU A 235 -12.43 -8.00 -38.19
CA LEU A 235 -12.03 -7.10 -39.31
C LEU A 235 -13.17 -6.19 -39.81
N PRO A 236 -13.28 -4.95 -39.31
CA PRO A 236 -14.21 -3.99 -39.88
C PRO A 236 -13.68 -3.55 -41.26
N LEU A 237 -14.43 -3.82 -42.32
CA LEU A 237 -14.18 -3.26 -43.65
C LEU A 237 -14.68 -1.82 -43.66
N ASN A 238 -13.78 -0.85 -43.85
CA ASN A 238 -14.14 0.55 -44.03
C ASN A 238 -13.51 1.11 -45.32
N PHE A 239 -14.28 1.89 -46.09
CA PHE A 239 -13.90 2.48 -47.37
C PHE A 239 -13.60 3.99 -47.30
N GLU A 240 -13.65 4.63 -46.13
CA GLU A 240 -13.40 6.07 -46.01
C GLU A 240 -12.03 6.40 -45.40
N MET A 241 -11.24 7.19 -46.13
CA MET A 241 -9.82 7.49 -45.85
C MET A 241 -9.56 8.74 -45.00
N ASN A 242 -10.58 9.50 -44.58
CA ASN A 242 -10.39 10.76 -43.86
C ASN A 242 -11.39 10.90 -42.70
N GLU A 243 -10.92 10.73 -41.46
CA GLU A 243 -11.12 11.65 -40.32
C GLU A 243 -10.90 11.00 -38.94
N ASP A 244 -10.34 11.81 -38.04
CA ASP A 244 -10.10 11.62 -36.59
C ASP A 244 -11.38 11.49 -35.73
N ARG A 245 -12.37 10.71 -36.17
CA ARG A 245 -13.59 10.41 -35.40
C ARG A 245 -13.73 8.93 -35.10
N ASN A 246 -12.89 8.44 -34.21
CA ASN A 246 -13.05 7.12 -33.62
C ASN A 246 -13.98 7.21 -32.39
N LEU A 247 -14.98 6.34 -32.30
CA LEU A 247 -15.84 6.13 -31.12
C LEU A 247 -15.02 6.01 -29.80
N LEU A 248 -13.79 5.52 -29.88
CA LEU A 248 -12.80 5.49 -28.79
C LEU A 248 -12.54 6.86 -28.16
N SER A 249 -12.51 7.97 -28.92
CA SER A 249 -12.30 9.30 -28.33
C SER A 249 -13.48 9.77 -27.48
N LYS A 250 -14.69 9.25 -27.72
CA LYS A 250 -15.88 9.48 -26.88
C LYS A 250 -15.92 8.58 -25.64
N ILE A 251 -15.29 7.40 -25.67
CA ILE A 251 -15.19 6.48 -24.53
C ILE A 251 -14.12 6.94 -23.53
N VAL A 252 -13.13 7.74 -23.97
CA VAL A 252 -12.05 8.28 -23.12
C VAL A 252 -12.53 9.30 -22.06
N HIS A 253 -13.80 9.71 -22.07
CA HIS A 253 -14.42 10.51 -20.99
C HIS A 253 -15.21 9.68 -19.96
N TYR A 254 -14.77 8.46 -19.66
CA TYR A 254 -15.45 7.61 -18.68
C TYR A 254 -14.99 7.87 -17.23
N ASN A 255 -15.92 8.42 -16.44
CA ASN A 255 -15.86 8.58 -15.00
C ASN A 255 -15.71 7.23 -14.28
N GLN A 256 -14.60 7.11 -13.55
CA GLN A 256 -14.41 6.45 -12.25
C GLN A 256 -15.20 5.14 -11.99
N ILE A 257 -14.54 4.00 -12.23
CA ILE A 257 -14.90 2.73 -11.60
C ILE A 257 -14.42 2.82 -10.15
N PHE A 258 -15.34 3.05 -9.22
CA PHE A 258 -15.04 2.98 -7.79
C PHE A 258 -15.27 1.56 -7.28
N ASP A 259 -14.24 0.94 -6.71
CA ASP A 259 -14.42 -0.14 -5.75
C ASP A 259 -14.98 0.48 -4.45
N ILE A 260 -16.26 0.89 -4.45
CA ILE A 260 -16.93 1.61 -3.35
C ILE A 260 -16.68 0.94 -1.99
N PRO A 261 -16.82 -0.40 -1.83
CA PRO A 261 -16.54 -1.04 -0.55
C PRO A 261 -15.09 -0.89 -0.07
N VAL A 262 -14.13 -0.81 -1.00
CA VAL A 262 -12.71 -0.60 -0.68
C VAL A 262 -12.48 0.85 -0.27
N VAL A 263 -13.12 1.81 -0.95
CA VAL A 263 -13.09 3.24 -0.58
C VAL A 263 -13.71 3.45 0.79
N ASP A 264 -14.88 2.88 1.04
CA ASP A 264 -15.58 2.96 2.32
C ASP A 264 -14.75 2.33 3.45
N GLU A 265 -14.15 1.16 3.21
CA GLU A 265 -13.24 0.56 4.18
C GLU A 265 -12.04 1.48 4.44
N LEU A 266 -11.36 1.99 3.41
CA LEU A 266 -10.22 2.90 3.58
C LEU A 266 -10.60 4.15 4.38
N ASN A 267 -11.77 4.74 4.11
CA ASN A 267 -12.30 5.89 4.84
C ASN A 267 -12.61 5.54 6.31
N GLN A 268 -13.20 4.37 6.58
CA GLN A 268 -13.48 3.91 7.95
C GLN A 268 -12.22 3.55 8.73
N LEU A 269 -11.17 3.08 8.05
CA LEU A 269 -9.92 2.72 8.68
C LEU A 269 -9.17 3.97 9.20
N CYS A 270 -9.42 5.16 8.64
CA CYS A 270 -8.78 6.42 8.99
C CYS A 270 -7.24 6.30 9.03
N VAL A 271 -6.67 5.65 8.01
CA VAL A 271 -5.23 5.41 7.89
C VAL A 271 -4.55 6.53 7.12
N THR A 272 -3.22 6.59 7.21
CA THR A 272 -2.40 7.54 6.43
C THR A 272 -1.64 6.87 5.30
N HIS A 273 -1.46 5.54 5.37
CA HIS A 273 -0.67 4.74 4.44
C HIS A 273 -1.42 3.44 4.08
N VAL A 274 -1.27 2.99 2.83
CA VAL A 274 -1.75 1.70 2.33
C VAL A 274 -0.54 0.84 1.97
N LEU A 275 -0.45 -0.35 2.57
CA LEU A 275 0.59 -1.33 2.28
C LEU A 275 -0.04 -2.57 1.63
N CYS A 276 0.32 -2.80 0.37
CA CYS A 276 -0.18 -3.87 -0.47
C CYS A 276 0.81 -5.05 -0.48
N CYS A 277 0.52 -6.07 0.32
CA CYS A 277 1.18 -7.38 0.33
C CYS A 277 0.38 -8.43 -0.45
N THR A 278 -0.59 -8.01 -1.28
CA THR A 278 -1.42 -8.95 -2.00
C THR A 278 -0.61 -9.66 -3.09
N GLY A 279 -0.87 -10.95 -3.21
CA GLY A 279 -0.36 -11.71 -4.31
C GLY A 279 -0.74 -13.16 -4.22
N ARG A 280 -1.07 -13.74 -5.36
CA ARG A 280 -1.27 -15.19 -5.48
C ARG A 280 0.07 -15.82 -5.85
N THR A 281 0.52 -16.76 -5.03
CA THR A 281 1.75 -17.53 -5.27
C THR A 281 1.58 -19.04 -4.99
N HIS A 282 0.34 -19.47 -4.70
CA HIS A 282 -0.02 -20.84 -4.34
C HIS A 282 -1.55 -21.04 -4.30
N GLY A 283 -2.00 -22.30 -4.29
CA GLY A 283 -3.40 -22.67 -4.13
C GLY A 283 -3.62 -24.18 -4.24
N ASN A 284 -4.75 -24.67 -3.74
CA ASN A 284 -5.17 -26.08 -3.84
C ASN A 284 -4.09 -27.12 -3.45
N GLY A 285 -3.33 -26.84 -2.38
CA GLY A 285 -2.24 -27.72 -1.91
C GLY A 285 -0.89 -27.55 -2.63
N ILE A 286 -0.85 -26.89 -3.79
CA ILE A 286 0.40 -26.54 -4.49
C ILE A 286 1.00 -25.29 -3.83
N LYS A 287 2.18 -25.43 -3.22
CA LYS A 287 2.82 -24.35 -2.43
C LYS A 287 3.64 -23.37 -3.28
N THR A 288 3.78 -23.58 -4.58
CA THR A 288 4.66 -22.85 -5.50
C THR A 288 3.88 -22.08 -6.56
N ILE A 289 4.58 -21.18 -7.28
CA ILE A 289 4.00 -20.39 -8.39
C ILE A 289 3.53 -21.25 -9.57
N GLU A 290 3.98 -22.50 -9.66
CA GLU A 290 3.52 -23.49 -10.65
C GLU A 290 1.99 -23.69 -10.58
N TYR A 291 1.35 -23.39 -9.45
CA TYR A 291 -0.11 -23.33 -9.33
C TYR A 291 -0.77 -22.41 -10.37
N LEU A 292 -0.08 -21.33 -10.78
CA LEU A 292 -0.58 -20.34 -11.73
C LEU A 292 -0.30 -20.71 -13.18
N GLU A 293 0.52 -21.74 -13.42
CA GLU A 293 0.72 -22.35 -14.72
C GLU A 293 -0.48 -23.28 -15.00
N GLY A 294 -1.54 -22.72 -15.57
CA GLY A 294 -2.80 -23.44 -15.79
C GLY A 294 -3.77 -22.72 -16.73
N GLY A 295 -4.95 -23.30 -16.90
CA GLY A 295 -6.02 -22.78 -17.76
C GLY A 295 -6.58 -21.41 -17.35
N SER A 296 -7.65 -21.00 -18.01
CA SER A 296 -8.23 -19.65 -17.90
C SER A 296 -8.49 -19.16 -16.48
N ASP A 297 -8.92 -20.04 -15.58
CA ASP A 297 -9.27 -19.70 -14.20
C ASP A 297 -8.05 -19.29 -13.38
N LYS A 298 -6.90 -19.94 -13.60
CA LYS A 298 -5.64 -19.61 -12.91
C LYS A 298 -5.03 -18.33 -13.44
N ALA A 299 -5.16 -18.08 -14.75
CA ALA A 299 -4.81 -16.80 -15.34
C ALA A 299 -5.67 -15.66 -14.77
N PHE A 300 -6.97 -15.87 -14.57
CA PHE A 300 -7.85 -14.90 -13.93
C PHE A 300 -7.44 -14.62 -12.48
N GLU A 301 -7.21 -15.65 -11.67
CA GLU A 301 -6.72 -15.49 -10.29
C GLU A 301 -5.38 -14.73 -10.24
N ASN A 302 -4.46 -15.05 -11.14
CA ASN A 302 -3.17 -14.38 -11.27
C ASN A 302 -3.34 -12.90 -11.57
N VAL A 303 -4.09 -12.55 -12.63
CA VAL A 303 -4.31 -11.16 -13.04
C VAL A 303 -5.05 -10.36 -11.97
N ARG A 304 -6.11 -10.92 -11.38
CA ARG A 304 -6.88 -10.23 -10.34
C ARG A 304 -6.01 -9.89 -9.13
N ASP A 305 -5.29 -10.88 -8.61
CA ASP A 305 -4.56 -10.74 -7.34
C ASP A 305 -3.20 -10.06 -7.51
N ASN A 306 -2.50 -10.29 -8.64
CA ASN A 306 -1.12 -9.82 -8.86
C ASN A 306 -1.00 -8.58 -9.75
N LEU A 307 -2.05 -8.17 -10.49
CA LEU A 307 -2.03 -6.99 -11.38
C LEU A 307 -3.15 -6.00 -11.05
N TYR A 308 -4.42 -6.43 -11.12
CA TYR A 308 -5.58 -5.55 -10.91
C TYR A 308 -5.58 -4.96 -9.50
N CYS A 309 -5.47 -5.82 -8.48
CA CYS A 309 -5.51 -5.40 -7.08
C CYS A 309 -4.46 -4.32 -6.72
N PRO A 310 -3.16 -4.48 -7.02
CA PRO A 310 -2.17 -3.44 -6.78
C PRO A 310 -2.49 -2.11 -7.48
N LEU A 311 -2.95 -2.14 -8.74
CA LEU A 311 -3.23 -0.94 -9.51
C LEU A 311 -4.42 -0.15 -9.00
N VAL A 312 -5.51 -0.85 -8.66
CA VAL A 312 -6.68 -0.19 -8.08
C VAL A 312 -6.33 0.45 -6.74
N LEU A 313 -5.60 -0.26 -5.87
CA LEU A 313 -5.17 0.31 -4.59
C LEU A 313 -4.26 1.51 -4.77
N ALA A 314 -3.35 1.50 -5.75
CA ALA A 314 -2.50 2.65 -6.06
C ALA A 314 -3.33 3.87 -6.48
N HIS A 315 -4.31 3.66 -7.37
CA HIS A 315 -5.19 4.74 -7.84
C HIS A 315 -6.09 5.30 -6.72
N LEU A 316 -6.69 4.43 -5.91
CA LEU A 316 -7.51 4.86 -4.76
C LEU A 316 -6.67 5.60 -3.72
N SER A 317 -5.44 5.15 -3.48
CA SER A 317 -4.52 5.81 -2.55
C SER A 317 -4.17 7.22 -3.04
N GLU A 318 -3.93 7.41 -4.34
CA GLU A 318 -3.72 8.73 -4.95
C GLU A 318 -4.93 9.64 -4.73
N GLN A 319 -6.15 9.15 -5.02
CA GLN A 319 -7.38 9.94 -4.84
C GLN A 319 -7.65 10.34 -3.39
N LEU A 320 -7.30 9.48 -2.44
CA LEU A 320 -7.52 9.70 -1.01
C LEU A 320 -6.33 10.40 -0.31
N GLY A 321 -5.26 10.74 -1.03
CA GLY A 321 -4.07 11.36 -0.46
C GLY A 321 -3.27 10.44 0.50
N LEU A 322 -3.41 9.13 0.34
CA LEU A 322 -2.75 8.11 1.15
C LEU A 322 -1.43 7.71 0.50
N HIS A 323 -0.36 7.60 1.29
CA HIS A 323 0.89 7.02 0.79
C HIS A 323 0.68 5.55 0.43
N TYR A 324 1.15 5.12 -0.74
CA TYR A 324 0.99 3.73 -1.20
C TYR A 324 2.31 2.98 -1.22
N THR A 325 2.36 1.78 -0.67
CA THR A 325 3.50 0.88 -0.81
C THR A 325 3.04 -0.45 -1.37
N TYR A 326 3.56 -0.83 -2.53
CA TYR A 326 3.38 -2.14 -3.12
C TYR A 326 4.60 -3.00 -2.87
N VAL A 327 4.40 -4.14 -2.21
CA VAL A 327 5.42 -5.18 -2.08
C VAL A 327 5.37 -6.04 -3.34
N GLY A 328 6.17 -5.61 -4.33
CA GLY A 328 6.38 -6.28 -5.60
C GLY A 328 7.36 -7.44 -5.48
N THR A 329 8.00 -7.77 -6.60
CA THR A 329 8.96 -8.87 -6.67
C THR A 329 10.11 -8.49 -7.59
N GLY A 330 11.33 -8.92 -7.25
CA GLY A 330 12.49 -8.83 -8.13
C GLY A 330 12.66 -10.05 -9.04
N TYR A 331 11.80 -11.06 -8.93
CA TYR A 331 11.73 -12.19 -9.88
C TYR A 331 11.16 -11.79 -11.26
N LEU A 332 11.53 -10.60 -11.71
CA LEU A 332 11.18 -9.97 -12.98
C LEU A 332 12.38 -9.92 -13.93
N PHE A 333 13.55 -10.28 -13.41
CA PHE A 333 14.82 -10.21 -14.10
C PHE A 333 15.49 -11.57 -14.10
N ALA A 334 16.28 -11.82 -15.14
CA ALA A 334 17.19 -12.95 -15.22
C ALA A 334 18.52 -12.41 -15.75
N TYR A 335 19.64 -12.97 -15.26
CA TYR A 335 20.96 -12.65 -15.81
C TYR A 335 20.95 -12.72 -17.34
N ASP A 336 21.49 -11.68 -17.97
CA ASP A 336 21.49 -11.52 -19.41
C ASP A 336 22.84 -10.96 -19.90
N LYS A 337 22.92 -10.59 -21.17
CA LYS A 337 24.18 -10.09 -21.75
C LYS A 337 24.61 -8.74 -21.18
N ALA A 338 23.66 -7.88 -20.80
CA ALA A 338 23.93 -6.57 -20.21
C ALA A 338 24.20 -6.69 -18.70
N HIS A 339 23.58 -7.68 -18.05
CA HIS A 339 23.69 -7.99 -16.64
C HIS A 339 24.19 -9.44 -16.46
N PRO A 340 25.46 -9.75 -16.76
CA PRO A 340 25.99 -11.09 -16.58
C PRO A 340 26.24 -11.40 -15.10
N ILE A 341 26.43 -12.69 -14.77
CA ILE A 341 26.81 -13.11 -13.42
C ILE A 341 28.14 -12.43 -13.02
N GLY A 342 28.14 -11.73 -11.88
CA GLY A 342 29.29 -10.95 -11.42
C GLY A 342 29.52 -9.63 -12.16
N GLY A 343 28.63 -9.25 -13.09
CA GLY A 343 28.62 -7.95 -13.77
C GLY A 343 27.69 -6.93 -13.11
N PRO A 344 27.31 -5.87 -13.86
CA PRO A 344 26.33 -4.89 -13.39
C PRO A 344 25.00 -5.52 -13.00
N SER A 345 24.43 -5.05 -11.89
CA SER A 345 23.12 -5.46 -11.37
C SER A 345 21.99 -4.64 -11.98
N PHE A 346 20.76 -5.17 -11.97
CA PHE A 346 19.58 -4.45 -12.47
C PHE A 346 19.21 -3.27 -11.57
N GLU A 347 19.07 -2.08 -12.15
CA GLU A 347 18.70 -0.84 -11.47
C GLU A 347 17.21 -0.76 -11.13
N ASP A 348 16.85 0.17 -10.22
CA ASP A 348 15.45 0.38 -9.83
C ASP A 348 14.54 0.73 -11.02
N ASN A 349 15.08 1.40 -12.05
CA ASN A 349 14.32 1.83 -13.22
C ASN A 349 14.34 0.82 -14.38
N ASP A 350 15.08 -0.28 -14.26
CA ASP A 350 15.13 -1.28 -15.32
C ASP A 350 13.77 -1.94 -15.53
N LEU A 351 13.49 -2.21 -16.80
CA LEU A 351 12.28 -2.90 -17.23
C LEU A 351 12.45 -4.42 -17.04
N PRO A 352 11.41 -5.13 -16.57
CA PRO A 352 11.41 -6.58 -16.48
C PRO A 352 11.91 -7.27 -17.76
N THR A 353 12.85 -8.20 -17.61
CA THR A 353 13.46 -8.96 -18.71
C THR A 353 13.12 -10.45 -18.69
N PHE A 354 12.56 -10.96 -17.59
CA PHE A 354 12.24 -12.36 -17.41
C PHE A 354 10.74 -12.65 -17.59
N PHE A 355 10.43 -13.51 -18.57
CA PHE A 355 9.06 -13.89 -18.94
C PHE A 355 8.84 -15.41 -18.92
N GLY A 356 9.70 -16.16 -18.20
CA GLY A 356 9.71 -17.62 -18.25
C GLY A 356 8.52 -18.32 -17.57
N ASN A 357 7.64 -17.59 -16.88
CA ASN A 357 6.43 -18.12 -16.27
C ASN A 357 5.31 -17.05 -16.16
N SER A 358 4.05 -17.49 -16.09
CA SER A 358 2.84 -16.67 -16.04
C SER A 358 2.86 -15.66 -14.88
N TYR A 359 3.36 -16.09 -13.72
CA TYR A 359 3.50 -15.22 -12.55
C TYR A 359 4.41 -14.02 -12.83
N SER A 360 5.60 -14.26 -13.39
CA SER A 360 6.60 -13.22 -13.65
C SER A 360 6.15 -12.26 -14.74
N VAL A 361 5.43 -12.76 -15.76
CA VAL A 361 4.81 -11.94 -16.80
C VAL A 361 3.80 -10.96 -16.18
N VAL A 362 2.84 -11.46 -15.39
CA VAL A 362 1.79 -10.63 -14.78
C VAL A 362 2.38 -9.62 -13.79
N LYS A 363 3.29 -10.06 -12.91
CA LYS A 363 3.99 -9.17 -11.97
C LYS A 363 4.89 -8.15 -12.69
N GLY A 364 5.47 -8.50 -13.83
CA GLY A 364 6.27 -7.59 -14.64
C GLY A 364 5.44 -6.46 -15.24
N PHE A 365 4.23 -6.77 -15.72
CA PHE A 365 3.28 -5.72 -16.12
C PHE A 365 2.81 -4.88 -14.93
N ALA A 366 2.55 -5.50 -13.77
CA ALA A 366 2.17 -4.77 -12.56
C ALA A 366 3.27 -3.79 -12.12
N ASP A 367 4.53 -4.23 -12.10
CA ASP A 367 5.69 -3.41 -11.79
C ASP A 367 5.79 -2.19 -12.72
N ARG A 368 5.72 -2.43 -14.04
CA ARG A 368 5.75 -1.36 -15.04
C ARG A 368 4.60 -0.37 -14.86
N MET A 369 3.38 -0.87 -14.66
CA MET A 369 2.20 -0.04 -14.55
C MET A 369 2.21 0.80 -13.27
N VAL A 370 2.52 0.21 -12.11
CA VAL A 370 2.67 0.94 -10.84
C VAL A 370 3.76 2.00 -10.96
N ASN A 371 4.89 1.67 -11.61
CA ASN A 371 5.98 2.62 -11.82
C ASN A 371 5.65 3.75 -12.81
N SER A 372 4.67 3.55 -13.71
CA SER A 372 4.24 4.54 -14.70
C SER A 372 3.17 5.51 -14.17
N LEU A 373 2.59 5.24 -13.00
CA LEU A 373 1.59 6.14 -12.39
C LEU A 373 2.23 7.50 -12.03
N PRO A 374 1.56 8.63 -12.34
CA PRO A 374 2.06 9.98 -12.03
C PRO A 374 2.12 10.25 -10.52
N PHE A 375 1.41 9.44 -9.73
CA PHE A 375 1.40 9.48 -8.28
C PHE A 375 2.81 9.38 -7.68
N LEU A 376 3.27 10.42 -6.99
CA LEU A 376 4.64 10.48 -6.46
C LEU A 376 4.81 9.72 -5.15
N GLU A 377 3.85 9.76 -4.25
CA GLU A 377 3.96 9.15 -2.91
C GLU A 377 3.63 7.64 -2.94
N ARG A 378 4.28 6.92 -3.85
CA ARG A 378 4.17 5.47 -3.99
C ARG A 378 5.54 4.80 -3.95
N ILE A 379 5.67 3.71 -3.20
CA ILE A 379 6.84 2.84 -3.27
C ILE A 379 6.44 1.56 -3.98
N ASN A 380 7.19 1.19 -5.02
CA ASN A 380 7.14 -0.16 -5.58
C ASN A 380 8.39 -0.92 -5.10
N ALA A 381 8.25 -1.66 -4.00
CA ALA A 381 9.33 -2.35 -3.32
C ALA A 381 9.51 -3.77 -3.88
N ARG A 382 10.59 -3.99 -4.63
CA ARG A 382 10.94 -5.30 -5.21
C ARG A 382 11.72 -6.12 -4.19
N ILE A 383 11.09 -7.15 -3.64
CA ILE A 383 11.76 -8.14 -2.78
C ILE A 383 12.15 -9.39 -3.57
N THR A 384 13.19 -10.09 -3.14
CA THR A 384 13.62 -11.37 -3.73
C THR A 384 13.97 -12.36 -2.64
N LEU A 385 13.69 -13.65 -2.87
CA LEU A 385 14.10 -14.74 -1.96
C LEU A 385 13.95 -14.38 -0.46
N PRO A 386 12.75 -13.94 -0.02
CA PRO A 386 12.58 -13.39 1.32
C PRO A 386 12.82 -14.45 2.39
N LEU A 387 13.51 -14.05 3.46
CA LEU A 387 13.85 -14.92 4.59
C LEU A 387 13.79 -14.20 5.93
N ASN A 388 13.54 -14.97 6.98
CA ASN A 388 13.72 -14.61 8.37
C ASN A 388 14.44 -15.76 9.10
N PHE A 389 14.62 -15.65 10.41
CA PHE A 389 15.31 -16.66 11.21
C PHE A 389 14.35 -17.57 12.00
N GLU A 390 13.09 -17.68 11.56
CA GLU A 390 12.11 -18.60 12.13
C GLU A 390 12.06 -19.89 11.31
N MET A 391 12.53 -21.00 11.90
CA MET A 391 12.72 -22.25 11.17
C MET A 391 11.42 -23.03 10.93
N ASN A 392 10.34 -22.70 11.63
CA ASN A 392 9.07 -23.44 11.59
C ASN A 392 8.13 -23.03 10.44
N GLU A 393 8.59 -22.17 9.53
CA GLU A 393 7.76 -21.56 8.49
C GLU A 393 8.08 -22.10 7.09
N ASP A 394 7.15 -22.87 6.50
CA ASP A 394 7.26 -23.45 5.15
C ASP A 394 7.53 -22.44 4.01
N ARG A 395 7.29 -21.14 4.25
CA ARG A 395 7.47 -20.07 3.25
C ARG A 395 8.87 -19.45 3.32
N ASN A 396 9.52 -19.52 4.47
CA ASN A 396 10.87 -19.00 4.69
C ASN A 396 11.88 -19.70 3.77
N LEU A 397 12.72 -18.94 3.08
CA LEU A 397 13.78 -19.50 2.25
C LEU A 397 14.70 -20.40 3.08
N LEU A 398 15.10 -19.94 4.27
CA LEU A 398 16.06 -20.64 5.12
C LEU A 398 15.57 -22.04 5.47
N SER A 399 14.32 -22.16 5.95
CA SER A 399 13.67 -23.45 6.23
C SER A 399 13.62 -24.41 5.04
N LYS A 400 13.65 -23.91 3.80
CA LYS A 400 13.66 -24.77 2.61
C LYS A 400 15.06 -25.25 2.26
N ILE A 401 16.01 -24.32 2.19
CA ILE A 401 17.34 -24.62 1.64
C ILE A 401 18.17 -25.54 2.55
N VAL A 402 17.91 -25.53 3.87
CA VAL A 402 18.57 -26.44 4.83
C VAL A 402 18.16 -27.91 4.65
N HIS A 403 17.20 -28.23 3.78
CA HIS A 403 16.77 -29.59 3.49
C HIS A 403 17.00 -29.98 2.03
N TYR A 404 17.59 -29.11 1.21
CA TYR A 404 17.83 -29.42 -0.19
C TYR A 404 19.02 -30.36 -0.36
N ASN A 405 18.85 -31.39 -1.19
CA ASN A 405 19.92 -32.31 -1.56
C ASN A 405 20.84 -31.72 -2.64
N GLN A 406 20.37 -30.69 -3.35
CA GLN A 406 21.09 -30.04 -4.43
C GLN A 406 20.87 -28.52 -4.38
N ILE A 407 21.94 -27.76 -4.48
CA ILE A 407 21.95 -26.30 -4.38
C ILE A 407 22.59 -25.70 -5.62
N PHE A 408 21.91 -24.71 -6.21
CA PHE A 408 22.44 -23.98 -7.35
C PHE A 408 23.31 -22.82 -6.87
N ASP A 409 24.59 -22.83 -7.23
CA ASP A 409 25.59 -21.88 -6.74
C ASP A 409 25.79 -20.72 -7.71
N ILE A 410 24.85 -19.77 -7.63
CA ILE A 410 24.97 -18.48 -8.31
C ILE A 410 24.62 -17.36 -7.33
N PRO A 411 25.30 -16.21 -7.39
CA PRO A 411 24.93 -15.05 -6.58
C PRO A 411 23.53 -14.58 -6.97
N VAL A 412 22.70 -14.27 -5.98
CA VAL A 412 21.36 -13.72 -6.17
C VAL A 412 21.07 -12.70 -5.08
N SER A 413 20.27 -11.69 -5.40
CA SER A 413 19.78 -10.77 -4.36
C SER A 413 18.81 -11.50 -3.44
N ILE A 414 18.90 -11.22 -2.14
CA ILE A 414 17.99 -11.74 -1.12
C ILE A 414 17.43 -10.61 -0.26
N THR A 415 16.26 -10.86 0.33
CA THR A 415 15.60 -9.94 1.26
C THR A 415 15.59 -10.56 2.65
N VAL A 416 16.50 -10.13 3.53
CA VAL A 416 16.42 -10.44 4.97
C VAL A 416 15.38 -9.52 5.59
N ILE A 417 14.20 -10.08 5.87
CA ILE A 417 13.00 -9.31 6.25
C ILE A 417 13.26 -8.43 7.48
N ASP A 418 13.97 -8.97 8.48
CA ASP A 418 14.31 -8.27 9.73
C ASP A 418 15.21 -7.05 9.52
N ASP A 419 15.85 -6.91 8.36
CA ASP A 419 16.75 -5.81 8.03
C ASP A 419 16.10 -4.83 7.03
N THR A 420 15.45 -5.34 5.99
CA THR A 420 14.91 -4.53 4.88
C THR A 420 13.57 -3.87 5.18
N PHE A 421 12.66 -4.53 5.89
CA PHE A 421 11.33 -3.97 6.18
C PHE A 421 11.35 -2.80 7.18
N PRO A 422 12.20 -2.80 8.22
CA PRO A 422 12.37 -1.61 9.06
C PRO A 422 12.79 -0.38 8.25
N VAL A 423 13.69 -0.56 7.28
CA VAL A 423 14.12 0.49 6.35
C VAL A 423 12.97 0.93 5.44
N LEU A 424 12.17 0.00 4.91
CA LEU A 424 10.96 0.33 4.15
C LEU A 424 10.01 1.21 4.96
N PHE A 425 9.78 0.90 6.24
CA PHE A 425 8.89 1.69 7.10
C PHE A 425 9.43 3.11 7.35
N ASP A 426 10.74 3.29 7.45
CA ASP A 426 11.36 4.63 7.55
C ASP A 426 11.13 5.45 6.27
N LEU A 427 11.14 4.80 5.10
CA LEU A 427 10.84 5.45 3.82
C LEU A 427 9.35 5.77 3.67
N MET A 428 8.48 4.86 4.12
CA MET A 428 7.03 5.10 4.18
C MET A 428 6.70 6.29 5.07
N GLU A 429 7.26 6.37 6.29
CA GLU A 429 7.04 7.49 7.21
C GLU A 429 7.48 8.84 6.61
N LYS A 430 8.48 8.82 5.72
CA LYS A 430 8.95 9.99 4.94
C LYS A 430 8.14 10.24 3.65
N ARG A 431 7.12 9.42 3.37
CA ARG A 431 6.33 9.41 2.13
C ARG A 431 7.19 9.36 0.86
N PHE A 432 8.29 8.62 0.91
CA PHE A 432 9.21 8.47 -0.22
C PHE A 432 8.51 7.85 -1.46
N GLY A 433 8.98 8.18 -2.65
CA GLY A 433 8.36 7.80 -3.92
C GLY A 433 9.29 7.15 -4.93
N GLY A 434 8.77 6.19 -5.70
CA GLY A 434 9.39 5.57 -6.85
C GLY A 434 9.63 4.06 -6.73
N PRO A 435 10.18 3.44 -7.80
CA PRO A 435 10.65 2.06 -7.73
C PRO A 435 11.80 1.93 -6.71
N LEU A 436 11.82 0.81 -6.01
CA LEU A 436 12.82 0.50 -5.00
C LEU A 436 13.20 -0.97 -5.03
N ASN A 437 14.46 -1.30 -5.33
CA ASN A 437 15.03 -2.61 -5.10
C ASN A 437 15.23 -2.82 -3.59
N LEU A 438 14.28 -3.52 -2.94
CA LEU A 438 14.26 -3.73 -1.49
C LEU A 438 14.90 -5.07 -1.12
N VAL A 439 16.21 -5.14 -1.32
CA VAL A 439 17.06 -6.30 -1.04
C VAL A 439 18.30 -5.87 -0.28
N ASN A 440 18.95 -6.80 0.42
CA ASN A 440 20.22 -6.51 1.07
C ASN A 440 21.31 -6.28 -0.01
N PRO A 441 22.23 -5.32 0.20
CA PRO A 441 23.41 -5.15 -0.66
C PRO A 441 24.26 -6.42 -0.71
N GLU A 442 25.06 -6.53 -1.77
CA GLU A 442 25.94 -7.68 -2.03
C GLU A 442 25.16 -9.00 -2.20
N PRO A 443 24.81 -9.38 -3.44
CA PRO A 443 24.21 -10.66 -3.75
C PRO A 443 25.02 -11.83 -3.18
N ILE A 444 24.33 -12.86 -2.70
CA ILE A 444 24.94 -14.06 -2.12
C ILE A 444 24.35 -15.31 -2.76
N SER A 445 25.15 -16.38 -2.91
CA SER A 445 24.63 -17.65 -3.40
C SER A 445 23.97 -18.46 -2.28
N LEU A 446 23.02 -19.32 -2.64
CA LEU A 446 22.38 -20.21 -1.68
C LEU A 446 23.40 -21.14 -0.99
N HIS A 447 24.45 -21.54 -1.70
CA HIS A 447 25.58 -22.27 -1.13
C HIS A 447 26.29 -21.43 -0.05
N GLY A 448 26.58 -20.16 -0.33
CA GLY A 448 27.16 -19.24 0.65
C GLY A 448 26.31 -19.08 1.92
N ILE A 449 24.98 -19.02 1.79
CA ILE A 449 24.06 -18.98 2.93
C ILE A 449 24.19 -20.26 3.78
N LEU A 450 24.21 -21.44 3.15
CA LEU A 450 24.34 -22.72 3.87
C LEU A 450 25.72 -22.90 4.52
N GLN A 451 26.79 -22.37 3.92
CA GLN A 451 28.11 -22.37 4.55
C GLN A 451 28.12 -21.53 5.83
N LEU A 452 27.50 -20.34 5.81
CA LEU A 452 27.34 -19.51 7.00
C LEU A 452 26.48 -20.21 8.06
N TYR A 453 25.38 -20.84 7.65
CA TYR A 453 24.51 -21.61 8.56
C TYR A 453 25.27 -22.78 9.21
N LYS A 454 26.01 -23.58 8.41
CA LYS A 454 26.82 -24.69 8.90
C LYS A 454 27.90 -24.23 9.88
N GLN A 455 28.50 -23.08 9.62
CA GLN A 455 29.55 -22.52 10.48
C GLN A 455 29.00 -22.00 11.82
N ILE A 456 27.82 -21.38 11.83
CA ILE A 456 27.34 -20.58 12.97
C ILE A 456 26.26 -21.30 13.78
N VAL A 457 25.37 -22.05 13.11
CA VAL A 457 24.16 -22.62 13.72
C VAL A 457 24.27 -24.12 13.89
N ASP A 458 24.57 -24.85 12.81
CA ASP A 458 24.54 -26.32 12.82
C ASP A 458 25.72 -26.92 12.04
N PRO A 459 26.84 -27.24 12.73
CA PRO A 459 27.98 -27.92 12.11
C PRO A 459 27.65 -29.30 11.51
N SER A 460 26.52 -29.90 11.91
CA SER A 460 26.07 -31.23 11.47
C SER A 460 25.15 -31.20 10.24
N LEU A 461 24.95 -30.03 9.62
CA LEU A 461 24.18 -29.88 8.38
C LEU A 461 24.61 -30.94 7.34
N HIS A 462 23.60 -31.63 6.77
CA HIS A 462 23.79 -32.72 5.82
C HIS A 462 24.57 -32.27 4.58
N ASP A 463 25.21 -33.24 3.93
CA ASP A 463 25.90 -32.98 2.67
C ASP A 463 24.90 -32.80 1.52
N TYR A 464 25.20 -31.87 0.61
CA TYR A 464 24.40 -31.56 -0.55
C TYR A 464 25.29 -31.34 -1.77
N GLU A 465 24.76 -31.61 -2.96
CA GLU A 465 25.46 -31.41 -4.22
C GLU A 465 25.38 -29.94 -4.65
N VAL A 466 26.50 -29.39 -5.09
CA VAL A 466 26.56 -28.03 -5.65
C VAL A 466 26.49 -28.10 -7.17
N VAL A 467 25.45 -27.50 -7.74
CA VAL A 467 25.22 -27.42 -9.18
C VAL A 467 25.76 -26.08 -9.69
N GLY A 468 26.74 -26.12 -10.58
CA GLY A 468 27.31 -24.93 -11.22
C GLY A 468 26.49 -24.43 -12.42
N ALA A 469 26.63 -23.14 -12.75
CA ALA A 469 25.92 -22.47 -13.84
C ALA A 469 26.13 -23.14 -15.22
N ASP A 470 27.34 -23.65 -15.49
CA ASP A 470 27.70 -24.23 -16.80
C ASP A 470 27.21 -25.66 -17.01
N SER A 471 26.70 -26.32 -15.97
CA SER A 471 26.11 -27.64 -16.08
C SER A 471 24.82 -27.60 -16.92
N GLU A 472 24.45 -28.72 -17.54
CA GLU A 472 23.19 -28.82 -18.31
C GLU A 472 21.98 -28.42 -17.45
N LYS A 473 21.95 -28.91 -16.20
CA LYS A 473 20.94 -28.56 -15.20
C LYS A 473 21.00 -27.09 -14.80
N GLY A 474 22.19 -26.51 -14.67
CA GLY A 474 22.39 -25.09 -14.38
C GLY A 474 21.84 -24.19 -15.49
N ARG A 475 22.11 -24.52 -16.75
CA ARG A 475 21.53 -23.82 -17.91
C ARG A 475 20.01 -23.90 -17.93
N GLN A 476 19.43 -25.06 -17.61
CA GLN A 476 17.97 -25.21 -17.50
C GLN A 476 17.37 -24.37 -16.36
N LEU A 477 18.04 -24.30 -15.21
CA LEU A 477 17.60 -23.49 -14.06
C LEU A 477 17.67 -21.98 -14.37
N LEU A 478 18.71 -21.53 -15.07
CA LEU A 478 18.83 -20.14 -15.52
C LEU A 478 17.73 -19.74 -16.52
N ALA A 479 17.28 -20.67 -17.37
CA ALA A 479 16.21 -20.42 -18.33
C ALA A 479 14.81 -20.39 -17.68
N THR A 480 14.61 -21.06 -16.55
CA THR A 480 13.29 -21.28 -15.94
C THR A 480 13.03 -20.47 -14.68
N LYS A 481 14.07 -19.85 -14.10
CA LYS A 481 13.97 -19.03 -12.88
C LYS A 481 14.64 -17.69 -13.09
N GLY A 482 13.97 -16.62 -12.64
CA GLY A 482 14.47 -15.25 -12.66
C GLY A 482 15.57 -15.01 -11.62
N ASN A 483 16.72 -15.66 -11.80
CA ASN A 483 17.90 -15.45 -10.97
C ASN A 483 18.59 -14.15 -11.41
N CYS A 484 18.79 -13.22 -10.49
CA CYS A 484 19.36 -11.92 -10.78
C CYS A 484 20.03 -11.30 -9.54
N ALA A 485 20.88 -10.32 -9.82
CA ALA A 485 21.36 -9.35 -8.85
C ALA A 485 20.67 -8.01 -9.09
N LEU A 486 20.15 -7.40 -8.04
CA LEU A 486 19.54 -6.06 -8.07
C LEU A 486 20.51 -5.04 -7.48
N ALA A 487 20.65 -3.90 -8.15
CA ALA A 487 21.44 -2.78 -7.65
C ALA A 487 20.76 -2.18 -6.42
N THR A 488 21.58 -1.80 -5.43
CA THR A 488 21.10 -1.28 -4.14
C THR A 488 21.65 0.11 -3.82
N ASP A 489 22.35 0.76 -4.76
CA ASP A 489 22.95 2.08 -4.57
C ASP A 489 21.92 3.11 -4.09
N LYS A 490 20.71 3.07 -4.65
CA LYS A 490 19.59 3.91 -4.25
C LYS A 490 19.17 3.65 -2.80
N LEU A 491 18.99 2.38 -2.43
CA LEU A 491 18.60 1.97 -1.08
C LEU A 491 19.67 2.36 -0.05
N VAL A 492 20.94 2.06 -0.33
CA VAL A 492 22.09 2.40 0.52
C VAL A 492 22.22 3.90 0.71
N LYS A 493 22.04 4.69 -0.36
CA LYS A 493 22.06 6.16 -0.27
C LYS A 493 20.94 6.70 0.61
N LEU A 494 19.73 6.13 0.52
CA LEU A 494 18.58 6.56 1.31
C LEU A 494 18.65 6.08 2.77
N CYS A 495 19.25 4.91 3.01
CA CYS A 495 19.30 4.23 4.29
C CYS A 495 20.67 3.57 4.50
N PRO A 496 21.70 4.35 4.88
CA PRO A 496 23.08 3.86 5.02
C PRO A 496 23.27 2.77 6.08
N GLN A 497 22.28 2.58 6.96
CA GLN A 497 22.29 1.57 8.02
C GLN A 497 21.94 0.15 7.53
N ILE A 498 21.49 -0.01 6.28
CA ILE A 498 21.14 -1.33 5.72
C ILE A 498 22.40 -2.21 5.67
N ARG A 499 22.28 -3.46 6.12
CA ARG A 499 23.41 -4.40 6.16
C ARG A 499 23.53 -5.15 4.86
N THR A 500 24.76 -5.52 4.49
CA THR A 500 25.03 -6.48 3.41
C THR A 500 24.31 -7.80 3.70
N SER A 501 24.05 -8.60 2.66
CA SER A 501 23.42 -9.91 2.80
C SER A 501 24.18 -10.79 3.81
N SER A 502 25.51 -10.80 3.71
CA SER A 502 26.38 -11.57 4.60
C SER A 502 26.29 -11.11 6.06
N ASP A 503 26.33 -9.81 6.33
CA ASP A 503 26.28 -9.29 7.70
C ASP A 503 24.90 -9.47 8.34
N ALA A 504 23.83 -9.27 7.57
CA ALA A 504 22.47 -9.52 8.02
C ALA A 504 22.26 -11.01 8.38
N LEU A 505 22.76 -11.92 7.55
CA LEU A 505 22.73 -13.36 7.80
C LEU A 505 23.54 -13.75 9.04
N ARG A 506 24.77 -13.27 9.19
CA ARG A 506 25.62 -13.55 10.36
C ARG A 506 24.94 -13.11 11.66
N LEU A 507 24.35 -11.91 11.68
CA LEU A 507 23.64 -11.40 12.85
C LEU A 507 22.43 -12.29 13.21
N GLY A 508 21.63 -12.68 12.22
CA GLY A 508 20.47 -13.51 12.49
C GLY A 508 20.80 -14.96 12.83
N PHE A 509 21.83 -15.54 12.20
CA PHE A 509 22.33 -16.86 12.56
C PHE A 509 22.92 -16.91 13.96
N ALA A 510 23.63 -15.85 14.40
CA ALA A 510 24.10 -15.77 15.77
C ALA A 510 22.94 -15.75 16.78
N LYS A 511 21.83 -15.05 16.47
CA LYS A 511 20.61 -15.07 17.30
C LYS A 511 19.95 -16.45 17.30
N LEU A 512 19.88 -17.10 16.14
CA LEU A 512 19.29 -18.43 16.00
C LEU A 512 20.07 -19.47 16.81
N ALA A 513 21.40 -19.47 16.70
CA ALA A 513 22.28 -20.35 17.47
C ALA A 513 22.11 -20.16 18.99
N ALA A 514 21.92 -18.91 19.45
CA ALA A 514 21.70 -18.60 20.86
C ALA A 514 20.34 -19.09 21.41
N VAL A 515 19.39 -19.45 20.55
CA VAL A 515 18.08 -20.01 20.94
C VAL A 515 18.07 -21.54 20.81
N SER A 516 18.96 -22.11 20.00
CA SER A 516 19.10 -23.56 19.80
C SER A 516 20.01 -24.26 20.82
N HIS A 517 20.77 -23.50 21.61
CA HIS A 517 21.53 -23.93 22.77
C HIS A 517 20.83 -23.51 24.06
#